data_AF-A0A453J6Z5-F1
#
_entry.id   AF-A0A453J6Z5-F1
#
_cell.length_a   1.000
_cell.length_b   1.000
_cell.length_c   1.000
_cell.angle_alpha   90.00
_cell.angle_beta   90.00
_cell.angle_gamma   90.00
#
_symmetry.space_group_name_H-M   'P 1'
#
loop_
_entity.id
_entity.type
_entity.pdbx_description
1 polymer ?
#
loop_
_entity_poly.entity_id
_entity_poly.type
_entity_poly.pdbx_seq_one_letter_code
_entity_poly.pdbx_strand_id
1 'polypeptide(L)'
;MATKVVDLRSDTVTKPSEAMRAAMAAADVDDDVLGADPTACRFEAEMARIMGKEAALFVPSGTMANLISVLAHCDARGSEVILGDDSHVHVYEHGGISTLGGVHPRTVPNNPDGTMDVDRIVAAIRSTDGALYYPTTRLICLENTHGNSGGKCLTVEYTDKVGEVAKAHGLKLHIDGARIFNASVALGVPVDRLVRAADSVSGMPVERDRCSCWISYCWLQGLHTKG
;
A
#
# COMPACT_ATOMS: atom_id res chain seq x y z
N MET A 1 20.47 29.44 21.71
CA MET A 1 19.34 29.26 20.77
C MET A 1 19.54 27.93 20.07
N ALA A 2 18.55 27.03 20.10
CA ALA A 2 18.63 25.81 19.31
C ALA A 2 18.62 26.20 17.82
N THR A 3 19.63 25.76 17.07
CA THR A 3 19.71 26.01 15.62
C THR A 3 18.52 25.33 14.95
N LYS A 4 17.66 26.11 14.28
CA LYS A 4 16.54 25.56 13.52
C LYS A 4 17.11 24.90 12.25
N VAL A 5 17.24 23.58 12.26
CA VAL A 5 17.71 22.80 11.12
C VAL A 5 16.57 22.67 10.11
N VAL A 6 16.83 23.06 8.86
CA VAL A 6 15.92 22.82 7.72
C VAL A 6 16.38 21.53 7.06
N ASP A 7 15.60 20.46 7.20
CA ASP A 7 15.88 19.14 6.62
C ASP A 7 14.82 18.80 5.56
N LEU A 8 15.23 18.83 4.30
CA LEU A 8 14.36 18.59 3.13
C LEU A 8 14.67 17.26 2.44
N ARG A 9 15.39 16.34 3.11
CA ARG A 9 15.77 15.05 2.51
C ARG A 9 14.57 14.14 2.27
N SER A 10 13.62 14.11 3.20
CA SER A 10 12.43 13.27 3.15
C SER A 10 11.46 13.70 4.26
N ASP A 11 10.17 13.47 4.07
CA ASP A 11 9.16 13.57 5.13
C ASP A 11 9.42 12.57 6.27
N THR A 12 10.14 11.48 6.03
CA THR A 12 10.50 10.47 7.05
C THR A 12 11.39 10.99 8.18
N VAL A 13 12.05 12.15 8.03
CA VAL A 13 12.89 12.75 9.09
C VAL A 13 12.09 13.39 10.23
N THR A 14 10.76 13.41 10.08
CA THR A 14 9.82 13.99 11.02
C THR A 14 9.90 13.34 12.40
N LYS A 15 9.82 14.15 13.47
CA LYS A 15 9.90 13.70 14.86
C LYS A 15 8.55 13.82 15.57
N PRO A 16 8.21 12.90 16.50
CA PRO A 16 7.00 13.03 17.30
C PRO A 16 6.93 14.36 18.06
N SER A 17 5.78 15.03 17.98
CA SER A 17 5.47 16.23 18.76
C SER A 17 5.35 15.89 20.26
N GLU A 18 5.35 16.90 21.12
CA GLU A 18 5.17 16.70 22.56
C GLU A 18 3.84 16.01 22.88
N ALA A 19 2.75 16.43 22.21
CA ALA A 19 1.44 15.80 22.36
C ALA A 19 1.46 14.32 21.94
N MET A 20 2.17 13.98 20.86
CA MET A 20 2.32 12.59 20.43
C MET A 20 3.13 11.78 21.43
N ARG A 21 4.23 12.34 21.96
CA ARG A 21 5.04 11.67 22.99
C ARG A 21 4.24 11.42 24.27
N ALA A 22 3.41 12.38 24.67
CA ALA A 22 2.51 12.21 25.80
C ALA A 22 1.46 11.11 25.54
N ALA A 23 0.87 11.07 24.34
CA ALA A 23 -0.08 10.03 23.95
C ALA A 23 0.58 8.63 23.96
N MET A 24 1.79 8.50 23.42
CA MET A 24 2.55 7.25 23.45
C MET A 24 2.86 6.80 24.88
N ALA A 25 3.27 7.72 25.76
CA ALA A 25 3.60 7.41 27.15
C ALA A 25 2.37 7.00 27.99
N ALA A 26 1.17 7.42 27.58
CA ALA A 26 -0.09 7.13 28.26
C ALA A 26 -0.92 6.03 27.58
N ALA A 27 -0.39 5.41 26.52
CA ALA A 27 -1.11 4.36 25.78
C ALA A 27 -1.34 3.13 26.67
N ASP A 28 -2.55 2.59 26.60
CA ASP A 28 -2.91 1.31 27.22
C ASP A 28 -2.46 0.17 26.31
N VAL A 29 -1.59 -0.70 26.80
CA VAL A 29 -0.86 -1.69 25.99
C VAL A 29 -0.95 -3.08 26.59
N ASP A 30 -0.94 -4.08 25.73
CA ASP A 30 -0.95 -5.50 26.11
C ASP A 30 -0.28 -6.35 25.01
N ASP A 31 -0.40 -7.67 25.08
CA ASP A 31 0.14 -8.58 24.09
C ASP A 31 -0.68 -8.59 22.78
N ASP A 32 -0.12 -7.97 21.74
CA ASP A 32 -0.71 -7.92 20.40
C ASP A 32 -0.79 -9.30 19.71
N VAL A 33 0.12 -10.24 20.03
CA VAL A 33 0.08 -11.60 19.45
C VAL A 33 -1.16 -12.36 19.92
N LEU A 34 -1.66 -12.05 21.12
CA LEU A 34 -2.91 -12.58 21.66
C LEU A 34 -4.15 -11.80 21.21
N GLY A 35 -3.97 -10.72 20.42
CA GLY A 35 -5.04 -9.84 19.98
C GLY A 35 -5.66 -9.01 21.12
N ALA A 36 -4.88 -8.75 22.18
CA ALA A 36 -5.37 -8.10 23.39
C ALA A 36 -4.93 -6.64 23.53
N ASP A 37 -3.98 -6.14 22.72
CA ASP A 37 -3.50 -4.75 22.84
C ASP A 37 -4.61 -3.73 22.49
N PRO A 38 -5.11 -2.97 23.49
CA PRO A 38 -6.24 -2.08 23.27
C PRO A 38 -5.91 -0.90 22.35
N THR A 39 -4.67 -0.43 22.34
CA THR A 39 -4.26 0.71 21.52
C THR A 39 -4.09 0.31 20.06
N ALA A 40 -3.47 -0.84 19.80
CA ALA A 40 -3.33 -1.39 18.45
C ALA A 40 -4.71 -1.67 17.83
N CYS A 41 -5.59 -2.39 18.54
CA CYS A 41 -6.94 -2.69 18.05
C CYS A 41 -7.76 -1.43 17.72
N ARG A 42 -7.71 -0.40 18.57
CA ARG A 42 -8.40 0.88 18.29
C ARG A 42 -7.83 1.57 17.05
N PHE A 43 -6.51 1.54 16.90
CA PHE A 43 -5.85 2.13 15.75
C PHE A 43 -6.27 1.42 14.46
N GLU A 44 -6.18 0.09 14.42
CA GLU A 44 -6.53 -0.72 13.26
C GLU A 44 -8.00 -0.53 12.86
N ALA A 45 -8.91 -0.52 13.84
CA ALA A 45 -10.32 -0.26 13.61
C ALA A 45 -10.57 1.13 12.99
N GLU A 46 -9.88 2.16 13.48
CA GLU A 46 -10.01 3.52 12.94
C GLU A 46 -9.44 3.63 11.54
N MET A 47 -8.30 2.98 11.25
CA MET A 47 -7.75 2.94 9.90
C MET A 47 -8.63 2.19 8.93
N ALA A 48 -9.19 1.04 9.33
CA ALA A 48 -10.15 0.30 8.52
C ALA A 48 -11.33 1.21 8.15
N ARG A 49 -11.87 1.96 9.14
CA ARG A 49 -12.95 2.92 8.93
C ARG A 49 -12.56 4.05 7.97
N ILE A 50 -11.40 4.69 8.16
CA ILE A 50 -10.91 5.80 7.31
C ILE A 50 -10.69 5.35 5.87
N MET A 51 -10.15 4.14 5.68
CA MET A 51 -9.84 3.57 4.36
C MET A 51 -11.07 2.94 3.70
N GLY A 52 -12.20 2.82 4.40
CA GLY A 52 -13.40 2.13 3.93
C GLY A 52 -13.19 0.63 3.72
N LYS A 53 -12.37 0.00 4.58
CA LYS A 53 -11.98 -1.41 4.54
C LYS A 53 -12.54 -2.16 5.75
N GLU A 54 -12.63 -3.48 5.64
CA GLU A 54 -13.23 -4.35 6.68
C GLU A 54 -12.33 -4.51 7.91
N ALA A 55 -11.02 -4.41 7.72
CA ALA A 55 -10.02 -4.60 8.78
C ALA A 55 -8.76 -3.77 8.46
N ALA A 56 -7.79 -3.76 9.37
CA ALA A 56 -6.43 -3.29 9.13
C ALA A 56 -5.48 -4.10 10.02
N LEU A 57 -4.20 -4.15 9.65
CA LEU A 57 -3.15 -4.79 10.44
C LEU A 57 -1.99 -3.84 10.64
N PHE A 58 -1.63 -3.54 11.88
CA PHE A 58 -0.47 -2.71 12.21
C PHE A 58 0.83 -3.45 11.93
N VAL A 59 1.71 -2.83 11.15
CA VAL A 59 3.03 -3.36 10.87
C VAL A 59 4.14 -2.30 11.04
N PRO A 60 5.38 -2.72 11.34
CA PRO A 60 6.46 -1.78 11.68
C PRO A 60 6.93 -0.88 10.53
N SER A 61 6.66 -1.22 9.26
CA SER A 61 7.15 -0.44 8.12
C SER A 61 6.33 -0.61 6.85
N GLY A 62 6.45 0.36 5.93
CA GLY A 62 5.76 0.34 4.64
C GLY A 62 6.22 -0.82 3.79
N THR A 63 7.51 -1.13 3.82
CA THR A 63 8.09 -2.32 3.18
C THR A 63 7.47 -3.61 3.70
N MET A 64 7.24 -3.74 5.02
CA MET A 64 6.57 -4.93 5.55
C MET A 64 5.10 -4.96 5.12
N ALA A 65 4.43 -3.81 5.07
CA ALA A 65 3.04 -3.73 4.64
C ALA A 65 2.85 -4.16 3.19
N ASN A 66 3.69 -3.66 2.28
CA ASN A 66 3.70 -4.03 0.87
C ASN A 66 4.04 -5.51 0.70
N LEU A 67 5.07 -6.00 1.40
CA LEU A 67 5.45 -7.40 1.34
C LEU A 67 4.28 -8.32 1.76
N ILE A 68 3.66 -8.09 2.92
CA ILE A 68 2.53 -8.90 3.38
C ILE A 68 1.36 -8.81 2.39
N SER A 69 1.08 -7.60 1.86
CA SER A 69 0.01 -7.40 0.88
C SER A 69 0.23 -8.24 -0.37
N VAL A 70 1.46 -8.24 -0.90
CA VAL A 70 1.82 -9.03 -2.07
C VAL A 70 1.76 -10.52 -1.73
N LEU A 71 2.32 -10.96 -0.61
CA LEU A 71 2.37 -12.39 -0.24
C LEU A 71 0.98 -13.01 -0.07
N ALA A 72 0.02 -12.27 0.47
CA ALA A 72 -1.29 -12.83 0.70
C ALA A 72 -2.25 -12.72 -0.49
N HIS A 73 -1.99 -11.82 -1.46
CA HIS A 73 -2.67 -11.85 -2.76
C HIS A 73 -2.01 -12.83 -3.75
N CYS A 74 -0.70 -13.05 -3.61
CA CYS A 74 0.09 -14.02 -4.37
C CYS A 74 0.33 -15.28 -3.52
N ASP A 75 -0.76 -15.96 -3.19
CA ASP A 75 -0.83 -17.10 -2.26
C ASP A 75 -0.08 -18.37 -2.69
N ALA A 76 0.40 -18.41 -3.94
CA ALA A 76 1.17 -19.52 -4.49
C ALA A 76 2.54 -19.06 -5.00
N ARG A 77 3.58 -19.89 -4.78
CA ARG A 77 4.90 -19.68 -5.40
C ARG A 77 4.78 -19.72 -6.92
N GLY A 78 5.52 -18.84 -7.61
CA GLY A 78 5.35 -18.66 -9.05
C GLY A 78 4.14 -17.80 -9.43
N SER A 79 3.47 -17.17 -8.47
CA SER A 79 2.58 -16.05 -8.75
C SER A 79 3.37 -14.85 -9.28
N GLU A 80 2.69 -13.97 -9.99
CA GLU A 80 3.25 -12.76 -10.60
C GLU A 80 2.42 -11.55 -10.21
N VAL A 81 3.12 -10.46 -9.89
CA VAL A 81 2.53 -9.14 -9.66
C VAL A 81 2.93 -8.21 -10.81
N ILE A 82 1.95 -7.48 -11.35
CA ILE A 82 2.16 -6.39 -12.30
C ILE A 82 2.31 -5.09 -11.51
N LEU A 83 3.39 -4.35 -11.75
CA LEU A 83 3.66 -3.09 -11.05
C LEU A 83 4.47 -2.13 -11.92
N GLY A 84 4.56 -0.88 -11.48
CA GLY A 84 5.39 0.13 -12.13
C GLY A 84 6.88 -0.22 -12.07
N ASP A 85 7.61 0.02 -13.16
CA ASP A 85 9.07 -0.14 -13.18
C ASP A 85 9.80 0.83 -12.24
N ASP A 86 9.15 1.93 -11.84
CA ASP A 86 9.71 2.96 -10.96
C ASP A 86 8.98 3.05 -9.61
N SER A 87 8.21 2.02 -9.26
CA SER A 87 7.47 1.94 -8.00
C SER A 87 8.35 1.49 -6.83
N HIS A 88 7.98 1.88 -5.61
CA HIS A 88 8.72 1.60 -4.38
C HIS A 88 8.92 0.09 -4.16
N VAL A 89 7.87 -0.70 -4.36
CA VAL A 89 7.89 -2.17 -4.26
C VAL A 89 8.93 -2.78 -5.20
N HIS A 90 9.13 -2.21 -6.40
CA HIS A 90 10.14 -2.70 -7.33
C HIS A 90 11.55 -2.27 -6.93
N VAL A 91 11.74 -0.97 -6.68
CA VAL A 91 13.05 -0.33 -6.67
C VAL A 91 13.67 -0.32 -5.27
N TYR A 92 12.89 -0.10 -4.22
CA TYR A 92 13.40 0.27 -2.89
C TYR A 92 13.19 -0.79 -1.80
N GLU A 93 12.61 -1.94 -2.14
CA GLU A 93 12.31 -3.02 -1.17
C GLU A 93 13.22 -4.24 -1.31
N HIS A 94 14.41 -4.04 -1.90
CA HIS A 94 15.45 -5.07 -2.03
C HIS A 94 14.97 -6.37 -2.71
N GLY A 95 13.93 -6.27 -3.55
CA GLY A 95 13.32 -7.44 -4.19
C GLY A 95 12.70 -8.43 -3.19
N GLY A 96 12.19 -7.94 -2.04
CA GLY A 96 11.60 -8.77 -0.99
C GLY A 96 10.50 -9.71 -1.48
N ILE A 97 9.64 -9.23 -2.39
CA ILE A 97 8.56 -10.04 -2.99
C ILE A 97 9.09 -11.26 -3.75
N SER A 98 10.26 -11.13 -4.40
CA SER A 98 10.90 -12.21 -5.15
C SER A 98 11.67 -13.14 -4.23
N THR A 99 12.49 -12.57 -3.34
CA THR A 99 13.44 -13.32 -2.51
C THR A 99 12.76 -14.07 -1.38
N LEU A 100 11.78 -13.46 -0.73
CA LEU A 100 11.04 -14.07 0.39
C LEU A 100 9.74 -14.73 -0.10
N GLY A 101 9.04 -14.08 -1.02
CA GLY A 101 7.74 -14.55 -1.51
C GLY A 101 7.78 -15.54 -2.65
N GLY A 102 8.88 -15.61 -3.41
CA GLY A 102 8.89 -16.34 -4.67
C GLY A 102 7.84 -15.82 -5.67
N VAL A 103 7.54 -14.51 -5.60
CA VAL A 103 6.62 -13.82 -6.49
C VAL A 103 7.43 -13.16 -7.61
N HIS A 104 7.00 -13.37 -8.85
CA HIS A 104 7.65 -12.80 -10.03
C HIS A 104 7.20 -11.35 -10.26
N PRO A 105 8.12 -10.37 -10.37
CA PRO A 105 7.75 -9.01 -10.74
C PRO A 105 7.59 -8.89 -12.26
N ARG A 106 6.46 -8.34 -12.71
CA ARG A 106 6.19 -8.00 -14.11
C ARG A 106 6.04 -6.49 -14.23
N THR A 107 7.10 -5.81 -14.61
CA THR A 107 7.09 -4.36 -14.66
C THR A 107 6.39 -3.82 -15.91
N VAL A 108 5.69 -2.71 -15.74
CA VAL A 108 5.13 -1.88 -16.82
C VAL A 108 5.69 -0.47 -16.63
N PRO A 109 6.17 0.20 -17.69
CA PRO A 109 6.72 1.55 -17.56
C PRO A 109 5.73 2.54 -16.95
N ASN A 110 6.16 3.26 -15.92
CA ASN A 110 5.41 4.38 -15.39
C ASN A 110 5.44 5.57 -16.37
N ASN A 111 4.32 6.26 -16.49
CA ASN A 111 4.19 7.54 -17.16
C ASN A 111 4.72 8.66 -16.23
N PRO A 112 5.06 9.85 -16.78
CA PRO A 112 5.52 10.99 -15.98
C PRO A 112 4.52 11.48 -14.91
N ASP A 113 3.25 11.12 -15.02
CA ASP A 113 2.20 11.41 -14.03
C ASP A 113 2.04 10.32 -12.95
N GLY A 114 2.90 9.30 -12.96
CA GLY A 114 2.88 8.16 -12.03
C GLY A 114 1.95 7.02 -12.45
N THR A 115 1.09 7.21 -13.46
CA THR A 115 0.22 6.14 -13.96
C THR A 115 0.99 5.08 -14.74
N MET A 116 0.37 3.94 -14.99
CA MET A 116 0.80 2.99 -16.03
C MET A 116 -0.26 2.99 -17.11
N ASP A 117 0.13 2.83 -18.38
CA ASP A 117 -0.85 2.69 -19.46
C ASP A 117 -1.69 1.42 -19.23
N VAL A 118 -3.01 1.59 -19.18
CA VAL A 118 -3.96 0.49 -18.93
C VAL A 118 -3.85 -0.60 -19.99
N ASP A 119 -3.60 -0.24 -21.25
CA ASP A 119 -3.46 -1.22 -22.32
C ASP A 119 -2.19 -2.05 -22.14
N ARG A 120 -1.14 -1.45 -21.57
CA ARG A 120 0.10 -2.17 -21.21
C ARG A 120 -0.08 -3.05 -19.98
N ILE A 121 -0.90 -2.64 -19.01
CA ILE A 121 -1.29 -3.50 -17.89
C ILE A 121 -1.99 -4.73 -18.44
N VAL A 122 -3.01 -4.56 -19.29
CA VAL A 122 -3.75 -5.68 -19.91
C VAL A 122 -2.81 -6.58 -20.70
N ALA A 123 -1.92 -6.02 -21.52
CA ALA A 123 -0.95 -6.79 -22.29
C ALA A 123 0.10 -7.52 -21.42
N ALA A 124 0.30 -7.10 -20.17
CA ALA A 124 1.20 -7.77 -19.23
C ALA A 124 0.54 -8.97 -18.53
N ILE A 125 -0.80 -9.06 -18.53
CA ILE A 125 -1.54 -10.20 -17.95
C ILE A 125 -1.28 -11.45 -18.79
N ARG A 126 -0.82 -12.51 -18.14
CA ARG A 126 -0.53 -13.77 -18.84
C ARG A 126 -1.77 -14.61 -19.07
N SER A 127 -1.87 -15.21 -20.26
CA SER A 127 -2.92 -16.18 -20.56
C SER A 127 -2.76 -17.43 -19.68
N THR A 128 -3.89 -17.97 -19.22
CA THR A 128 -3.97 -19.25 -18.51
C THR A 128 -3.57 -20.45 -19.37
N ASP A 129 -3.64 -20.32 -20.70
CA ASP A 129 -3.25 -21.39 -21.63
C ASP A 129 -1.75 -21.75 -21.50
N GLY A 130 -0.93 -20.80 -21.05
CA GLY A 130 0.51 -20.97 -20.81
C GLY A 130 0.87 -21.26 -19.35
N ALA A 131 -0.10 -21.59 -18.49
CA ALA A 131 0.13 -21.78 -17.05
C ALA A 131 1.15 -22.88 -16.70
N LEU A 132 1.43 -23.81 -17.63
CA LEU A 132 2.45 -24.85 -17.46
C LEU A 132 3.89 -24.31 -17.42
N TYR A 133 4.15 -23.15 -18.02
CA TYR A 133 5.51 -22.61 -18.20
C TYR A 133 5.63 -21.12 -17.83
N TYR A 134 4.53 -20.45 -17.52
CA TYR A 134 4.52 -19.06 -17.06
C TYR A 134 4.16 -18.92 -15.59
N PRO A 135 4.69 -17.87 -14.92
CA PRO A 135 4.12 -17.39 -13.67
C PRO A 135 2.64 -17.05 -13.82
N THR A 136 1.85 -17.21 -12.76
CA THR A 136 0.42 -16.86 -12.78
C THR A 136 0.23 -15.43 -12.33
N THR A 137 -0.23 -14.53 -13.21
CA THR A 137 -0.59 -13.16 -12.81
C THR A 137 -1.71 -13.20 -11.78
N ARG A 138 -1.50 -12.60 -10.60
CA ARG A 138 -2.48 -12.56 -9.49
C ARG A 138 -2.84 -11.14 -9.05
N LEU A 139 -1.90 -10.22 -9.15
CA LEU A 139 -1.98 -8.91 -8.51
C LEU A 139 -1.55 -7.80 -9.47
N ILE A 140 -2.25 -6.68 -9.43
CA ILE A 140 -1.79 -5.39 -9.96
C ILE A 140 -1.48 -4.49 -8.74
N CYS A 141 -0.33 -3.84 -8.73
CA CYS A 141 0.09 -2.92 -7.70
C CYS A 141 0.27 -1.51 -8.28
N LEU A 142 -0.43 -0.53 -7.70
CA LEU A 142 -0.27 0.89 -7.99
C LEU A 142 0.43 1.59 -6.81
N GLU A 143 0.94 2.79 -7.02
CA GLU A 143 1.50 3.65 -5.96
C GLU A 143 0.83 5.02 -6.00
N ASN A 144 0.19 5.46 -4.91
CA ASN A 144 -0.52 6.73 -4.83
C ASN A 144 -0.31 7.44 -3.47
N THR A 145 0.40 8.57 -3.41
CA THR A 145 1.08 9.27 -4.52
C THR A 145 2.33 8.54 -5.01
N HIS A 146 2.65 8.66 -6.30
CA HIS A 146 3.87 8.07 -6.87
C HIS A 146 5.12 8.91 -6.53
N GLY A 147 6.03 8.32 -5.77
CA GLY A 147 7.22 8.97 -5.20
C GLY A 147 8.21 9.44 -6.25
N ASN A 148 8.65 8.54 -7.13
CA ASN A 148 9.67 8.86 -8.14
C ASN A 148 9.15 9.76 -9.29
N SER A 149 7.83 9.97 -9.37
CA SER A 149 7.24 10.99 -10.27
C SER A 149 7.11 12.37 -9.60
N GLY A 150 7.69 12.56 -8.40
CA GLY A 150 7.61 13.81 -7.66
C GLY A 150 6.33 13.97 -6.84
N GLY A 151 5.79 12.87 -6.32
CA GLY A 151 4.56 12.87 -5.50
C GLY A 151 3.29 13.06 -6.31
N LYS A 152 3.23 12.55 -7.55
CA LYS A 152 2.04 12.68 -8.41
C LYS A 152 0.88 11.87 -7.83
N CYS A 153 -0.30 12.48 -7.87
CA CYS A 153 -1.53 11.87 -7.38
C CYS A 153 -2.20 11.14 -8.54
N LEU A 154 -2.51 9.86 -8.36
CA LEU A 154 -3.33 9.12 -9.31
C LEU A 154 -4.79 9.48 -9.09
N THR A 155 -5.52 9.79 -10.17
CA THR A 155 -6.93 10.18 -10.07
C THR A 155 -7.81 8.98 -9.74
N VAL A 156 -8.99 9.29 -9.20
CA VAL A 156 -10.02 8.31 -8.90
C VAL A 156 -10.42 7.51 -10.14
N GLU A 157 -10.60 8.20 -11.27
CA GLU A 157 -11.03 7.61 -12.54
C GLU A 157 -9.99 6.61 -13.06
N TYR A 158 -8.70 6.95 -12.90
CA TYR A 158 -7.62 6.03 -13.26
C TYR A 158 -7.61 4.80 -12.34
N THR A 159 -7.69 4.99 -11.02
CA THR A 159 -7.71 3.86 -10.08
C THR A 159 -8.92 2.95 -10.29
N ASP A 160 -10.09 3.51 -10.60
CA ASP A 160 -11.28 2.74 -10.92
C ASP A 160 -11.11 1.94 -12.22
N LYS A 161 -10.55 2.55 -13.26
CA LYS A 161 -10.28 1.88 -14.54
C LYS A 161 -9.34 0.68 -14.37
N VAL A 162 -8.28 0.81 -13.56
CA VAL A 162 -7.39 -0.32 -13.24
C VAL A 162 -8.11 -1.37 -12.40
N GLY A 163 -8.95 -0.96 -11.45
CA GLY A 163 -9.78 -1.88 -10.66
C GLY A 163 -10.79 -2.66 -11.52
N GLU A 164 -11.38 -2.05 -12.54
CA GLU A 164 -12.22 -2.73 -13.52
C GLU A 164 -11.44 -3.78 -14.31
N VAL A 165 -10.22 -3.45 -14.75
CA VAL A 165 -9.32 -4.40 -15.42
C VAL A 165 -8.96 -5.57 -14.51
N ALA A 166 -8.62 -5.30 -13.25
CA ALA A 166 -8.31 -6.33 -12.26
C ALA A 166 -9.49 -7.29 -12.09
N LYS A 167 -10.69 -6.74 -11.84
CA LYS A 167 -11.92 -7.53 -11.69
C LYS A 167 -12.26 -8.35 -12.93
N ALA A 168 -12.14 -7.75 -14.13
CA ALA A 168 -12.44 -8.42 -15.39
C ALA A 168 -11.55 -9.64 -15.64
N HIS A 169 -10.32 -9.64 -15.12
CA HIS A 169 -9.35 -10.73 -15.27
C HIS A 169 -9.21 -11.60 -14.01
N GLY A 170 -10.07 -11.41 -13.00
CA GLY A 170 -10.01 -12.16 -11.74
C GLY A 170 -8.74 -11.90 -10.92
N LEU A 171 -8.11 -10.74 -11.11
CA LEU A 171 -6.92 -10.29 -10.37
C LEU A 171 -7.31 -9.43 -9.17
N LYS A 172 -6.36 -9.28 -8.25
CA LYS A 172 -6.44 -8.35 -7.13
C LYS A 172 -5.78 -7.02 -7.46
N LEU A 173 -6.21 -5.95 -6.80
CA LEU A 173 -5.58 -4.63 -6.87
C LEU A 173 -5.06 -4.20 -5.50
N HIS A 174 -3.75 -3.95 -5.39
CA HIS A 174 -3.11 -3.31 -4.26
C HIS A 174 -2.71 -1.87 -4.59
N ILE A 175 -2.85 -0.95 -3.64
CA ILE A 175 -2.33 0.40 -3.72
C ILE A 175 -1.29 0.60 -2.61
N ASP A 176 -0.03 0.82 -2.99
CA ASP A 176 0.96 1.42 -2.11
C ASP A 176 0.55 2.88 -1.87
N GLY A 177 -0.03 3.10 -0.71
CA GLY A 177 -0.59 4.37 -0.27
C GLY A 177 0.26 5.03 0.81
N ALA A 178 1.60 4.86 0.80
CA ALA A 178 2.51 5.46 1.77
C ALA A 178 2.23 6.96 2.01
N ARG A 179 1.73 7.67 0.98
CA ARG A 179 1.35 9.09 1.01
C ARG A 179 -0.08 9.34 0.54
N ILE A 180 -1.00 8.40 0.76
CA ILE A 180 -2.37 8.50 0.24
C ILE A 180 -3.15 9.71 0.78
N PHE A 181 -2.84 10.16 2.00
CA PHE A 181 -3.44 11.36 2.58
C PHE A 181 -3.02 12.64 1.83
N ASN A 182 -1.81 12.70 1.27
CA ASN A 182 -1.39 13.81 0.39
C ASN A 182 -2.24 13.84 -0.88
N ALA A 183 -2.50 12.67 -1.49
CA ALA A 183 -3.39 12.56 -2.65
C ALA A 183 -4.81 13.03 -2.31
N SER A 184 -5.34 12.60 -1.16
CA SER A 184 -6.66 13.02 -0.68
C SER A 184 -6.79 14.53 -0.56
N VAL A 185 -5.79 15.18 0.05
CA VAL A 185 -5.77 16.64 0.20
C VAL A 185 -5.62 17.35 -1.14
N ALA A 186 -4.72 16.88 -2.01
CA ALA A 186 -4.44 17.51 -3.29
C ALA A 186 -5.62 17.40 -4.27
N LEU A 187 -6.33 16.27 -4.26
CA LEU A 187 -7.46 16.02 -5.15
C LEU A 187 -8.81 16.48 -4.56
N GLY A 188 -8.86 16.79 -3.26
CA GLY A 188 -10.13 17.13 -2.59
C GLY A 188 -11.09 15.95 -2.47
N VAL A 189 -10.56 14.72 -2.46
CA VAL A 189 -11.32 13.47 -2.45
C VAL A 189 -11.01 12.70 -1.16
N PRO A 190 -11.99 12.14 -0.43
CA PRO A 190 -11.71 11.36 0.77
C PRO A 190 -10.94 10.07 0.45
N VAL A 191 -10.12 9.61 1.39
CA VAL A 191 -9.20 8.47 1.18
C VAL A 191 -9.95 7.19 0.79
N ASP A 192 -11.05 6.87 1.46
CA ASP A 192 -11.91 5.71 1.15
C ASP A 192 -12.34 5.68 -0.33
N ARG A 193 -12.54 6.85 -0.95
CA ARG A 193 -12.90 6.93 -2.37
C ARG A 193 -11.72 6.69 -3.29
N LEU A 194 -10.53 7.18 -2.94
CA LEU A 194 -9.30 6.96 -3.71
C LEU A 194 -8.90 5.48 -3.75
N VAL A 195 -9.18 4.74 -2.66
CA VAL A 195 -8.77 3.33 -2.54
C VAL A 195 -9.93 2.35 -2.71
N ARG A 196 -11.13 2.83 -3.08
CA ARG A 196 -12.35 2.03 -3.18
C ARG A 196 -12.20 0.83 -4.11
N ALA A 197 -11.51 1.04 -5.23
CA ALA A 197 -11.30 0.01 -6.25
C ALA A 197 -10.32 -1.09 -5.81
N ALA A 198 -9.47 -0.83 -4.81
CA ALA A 198 -8.42 -1.72 -4.38
C ALA A 198 -8.89 -2.79 -3.39
N ASP A 199 -8.44 -4.02 -3.60
CA ASP A 199 -8.55 -5.14 -2.66
C ASP A 199 -7.54 -5.05 -1.52
N SER A 200 -6.53 -4.16 -1.61
CA SER A 200 -5.75 -3.71 -0.46
C SER A 200 -5.03 -2.40 -0.63
N VAL A 201 -4.71 -1.80 0.51
CA VAL A 201 -3.97 -0.56 0.61
C VAL A 201 -2.93 -0.70 1.71
N SER A 202 -1.71 -0.29 1.43
CA SER A 202 -0.75 0.04 2.47
C SER A 202 -0.74 1.55 2.68
N GLY A 203 -0.49 2.02 3.89
CA GLY A 203 -0.47 3.46 4.10
C GLY A 203 0.01 3.86 5.48
N MET A 204 0.58 5.06 5.56
CA MET A 204 0.87 5.74 6.82
C MET A 204 -0.15 6.85 7.02
N PRO A 205 -0.83 6.92 8.19
CA PRO A 205 -1.58 8.11 8.53
C PRO A 205 -0.63 9.27 8.80
N VAL A 206 -0.84 10.35 8.06
CA VAL A 206 -0.27 11.66 8.34
C VAL A 206 -1.45 12.55 8.71
N GLU A 207 -1.58 12.88 10.00
CA GLU A 207 -2.55 13.90 10.39
C GLU A 207 -2.06 15.25 9.86
N ARG A 208 -2.97 16.06 9.29
CA ARG A 208 -2.68 17.36 8.65
C ARG A 208 -1.83 18.33 9.49
N ASP A 209 -1.68 18.09 10.79
CA ASP A 209 -0.83 18.86 11.71
C ASP A 209 -0.04 18.01 12.72
N ARG A 210 0.01 16.66 12.63
CA ARG A 210 0.73 15.81 13.62
C ARG A 210 1.45 14.61 13.00
N CYS A 211 2.68 14.47 13.47
CA CYS A 211 3.80 13.73 12.94
C CYS A 211 3.81 12.21 13.23
N SER A 212 3.23 11.34 12.40
CA SER A 212 3.40 9.87 12.54
C SER A 212 4.09 9.26 11.31
N CYS A 213 5.42 9.39 11.23
CA CYS A 213 6.24 8.74 10.18
C CYS A 213 6.66 7.29 10.47
N TRP A 214 5.98 6.57 11.37
CA TRP A 214 6.47 5.29 11.90
C TRP A 214 5.51 4.11 11.76
N ILE A 215 4.38 4.27 11.08
CA ILE A 215 3.27 3.33 11.28
C ILE A 215 2.62 2.97 9.94
N SER A 216 2.88 1.75 9.46
CA SER A 216 2.31 1.23 8.22
C SER A 216 1.30 0.13 8.50
N TYR A 217 0.34 -0.04 7.59
CA TYR A 217 -0.69 -1.08 7.70
C TYR A 217 -0.75 -1.91 6.43
N CYS A 218 -1.05 -3.20 6.57
CA CYS A 218 -1.38 -4.08 5.45
C CYS A 218 -2.86 -4.45 5.53
N TRP A 219 -3.55 -4.54 4.40
CA TRP A 219 -4.91 -5.10 4.37
C TRP A 219 -5.02 -6.25 3.39
N LEU A 220 -5.91 -7.19 3.69
CA LEU A 220 -6.21 -8.35 2.87
C LEU A 220 -7.72 -8.60 2.91
N GLN A 221 -8.40 -8.36 1.80
CA GLN A 221 -9.80 -8.73 1.65
C GLN A 221 -9.89 -10.22 1.25
N GLY A 222 -10.52 -11.04 2.10
CA GLY A 222 -11.03 -12.36 1.67
C GLY A 222 -10.28 -13.63 2.11
N LEU A 223 -9.50 -13.62 3.19
CA LEU A 223 -8.88 -14.86 3.74
C LEU A 223 -9.82 -15.78 4.53
N HIS A 224 -11.14 -15.51 4.56
CA HIS A 224 -12.10 -16.48 5.08
C HIS A 224 -12.32 -17.60 4.07
N THR A 225 -11.50 -18.65 4.18
CA THR A 225 -11.89 -19.99 3.73
C THR A 225 -13.19 -20.35 4.46
N LYS A 226 -14.23 -20.64 3.68
CA LYS A 226 -15.48 -21.22 4.18
C LYS A 226 -15.15 -22.48 4.98
N GLY A 227 -15.41 -22.45 6.28
CA GLY A 227 -15.70 -23.62 7.10
C GLY A 227 -17.19 -23.91 7.09
#